data_AF-A0A8H5D4V0-F1
#
_entry.id   AF-A0A8H5D4V0-F1
#
_cell.length_a   1.000
_cell.length_b   1.000
_cell.length_c   1.000
_cell.angle_alpha   90.00
_cell.angle_beta   90.00
_cell.angle_gamma   90.00
#
_symmetry.space_group_name_H-M   'P 1'
#
loop_
_entity.id
_entity.type
_entity.pdbx_description
1 polymer ?
#
loop_
_entity_poly.entity_id
_entity_poly.type
_entity_poly.pdbx_seq_one_letter_code
_entity_poly.pdbx_strand_id
1 'polypeptide(L)'
;MGMDSVSKTKAQFSYVVSKIKAHPTFSYVHVVEPRAKGLVDVLDHNPEGEDNDFIRDIWTSPDEDENGRRLISAGGYTRELSMENAEKKGDIIAFGRLFLSKPDLPSRLQQRIPCIAYDRSNFTWFGP
;
A
#
# COMPACT_ATOMS: atom_id res chain seq x y z
N MET A 1 -18.81 -4.19 -5.31
CA MET A 1 -19.55 -3.23 -4.46
C MET A 1 -20.36 -2.32 -5.37
N GLY A 2 -21.50 -1.78 -4.96
CA GLY A 2 -22.22 -0.78 -5.76
C GLY A 2 -21.48 0.56 -5.81
N MET A 3 -21.64 1.34 -6.89
CA MET A 3 -20.97 2.63 -7.09
C MET A 3 -21.15 3.60 -5.89
N ASP A 4 -22.33 3.60 -5.29
CA ASP A 4 -22.66 4.41 -4.11
C ASP A 4 -21.82 4.07 -2.88
N SER A 5 -21.42 2.80 -2.73
CA SER A 5 -20.57 2.35 -1.63
C SER A 5 -19.14 2.84 -1.78
N VAL A 6 -18.61 2.86 -3.01
CA VAL A 6 -17.25 3.35 -3.31
C VAL A 6 -17.18 4.85 -3.05
N SER A 7 -18.17 5.62 -3.53
CA SER A 7 -18.25 7.06 -3.30
C SER A 7 -18.27 7.43 -1.81
N LYS A 8 -19.11 6.76 -1.01
CA LYS A 8 -19.16 6.96 0.45
C LYS A 8 -17.84 6.63 1.14
N THR A 9 -17.19 5.54 0.70
CA THR A 9 -15.88 5.13 1.26
C THR A 9 -14.82 6.19 0.97
N LYS A 10 -14.70 6.65 -0.28
CA LYS A 10 -13.77 7.73 -0.64
C LYS A 10 -14.03 8.99 0.17
N ALA A 11 -15.28 9.44 0.28
CA ALA A 11 -15.64 10.61 1.08
C ALA A 11 -15.24 10.48 2.57
N GLN A 12 -15.49 9.32 3.17
CA GLN A 12 -15.12 9.05 4.56
C GLN A 12 -13.61 9.11 4.79
N PHE A 13 -12.82 8.47 3.93
CA PHE A 13 -11.36 8.47 4.06
C PHE A 13 -10.74 9.81 3.71
N SER A 14 -11.28 10.55 2.74
CA SER A 14 -10.85 11.92 2.45
C SER A 14 -10.98 12.81 3.68
N TYR A 15 -12.10 12.73 4.39
CA TYR A 15 -12.29 13.48 5.63
C TYR A 15 -11.25 13.14 6.70
N VAL A 16 -11.01 11.85 6.94
CA VAL A 16 -10.03 11.38 7.93
C VAL A 16 -8.62 11.86 7.59
N VAL A 17 -8.17 11.66 6.36
CA VAL A 17 -6.81 12.06 5.92
C VAL A 17 -6.64 13.57 5.99
N SER A 18 -7.67 14.34 5.63
CA SER A 18 -7.64 15.81 5.73
C SER A 18 -7.51 16.27 7.18
N LYS A 19 -8.19 15.61 8.12
CA LYS A 19 -8.06 15.91 9.56
C LYS A 19 -6.68 15.54 10.10
N ILE A 20 -6.13 14.40 9.69
CA ILE A 20 -4.78 13.99 10.09
C ILE A 20 -3.73 14.95 9.51
N LYS A 21 -3.87 15.40 8.26
CA LYS A 21 -2.95 16.35 7.61
C LYS A 21 -2.85 17.69 8.35
N ALA A 22 -3.92 18.12 9.00
CA ALA A 22 -3.94 19.35 9.80
C ALA A 22 -3.06 19.24 11.07
N HIS A 23 -2.65 18.03 11.46
CA HIS A 23 -1.69 17.83 12.55
C HIS A 23 -0.26 17.78 11.98
N PRO A 24 0.66 18.66 12.43
CA PRO A 24 1.98 18.81 11.81
C PRO A 24 2.95 17.67 12.14
N THR A 25 2.62 16.79 13.09
CA THR A 25 3.58 15.81 13.64
C THR A 25 3.47 14.41 13.03
N PHE A 26 2.48 14.13 12.19
CA PHE A 26 2.37 12.83 11.54
C PHE A 26 3.38 12.71 10.41
N SER A 27 4.21 11.67 10.47
CA SER A 27 5.28 11.41 9.50
C SER A 27 4.78 10.73 8.23
N TYR A 28 3.81 9.80 8.35
CA TYR A 28 3.27 9.07 7.22
C TYR A 28 1.83 8.64 7.40
N VAL A 29 1.18 8.38 6.25
CA VAL A 29 -0.04 7.56 6.17
C VAL A 29 0.32 6.25 5.50
N HIS A 30 -0.19 5.14 6.03
CA HIS A 30 0.00 3.81 5.47
C HIS A 30 -1.35 3.27 4.96
N VAL A 31 -1.44 3.02 3.66
CA VAL A 31 -2.65 2.53 3.00
C VAL A 31 -2.47 1.10 2.48
N VAL A 32 -3.56 0.34 2.48
CA VAL A 32 -3.64 -0.94 1.77
C VAL A 32 -4.35 -0.70 0.44
N GLU A 33 -3.72 -1.09 -0.65
CA GLU A 33 -4.25 -0.94 -2.00
C GLU A 33 -5.45 -1.89 -2.23
N PRO A 34 -6.51 -1.46 -2.94
CA PRO A 34 -7.73 -2.25 -3.14
C PRO A 34 -7.52 -3.63 -3.78
N ARG A 35 -6.44 -3.81 -4.55
CA ARG A 35 -6.03 -5.11 -5.08
C ARG A 35 -5.83 -6.15 -3.95
N ALA A 36 -5.37 -5.77 -2.76
CA ALA A 36 -5.20 -6.72 -1.67
C ALA A 36 -6.53 -7.07 -0.99
N LYS A 37 -7.03 -8.31 -1.19
CA LYS A 37 -8.16 -8.85 -0.42
C LYS A 37 -7.69 -9.63 0.80
N GLY A 38 -7.16 -8.93 1.80
CA GLY A 38 -6.78 -9.48 3.10
C GLY A 38 -5.96 -10.77 2.99
N LEU A 39 -6.61 -11.91 3.25
CA LEU A 39 -5.96 -13.22 3.16
C LEU A 39 -5.64 -13.64 1.72
N VAL A 40 -6.38 -13.23 0.69
CA VAL A 40 -6.19 -13.76 -0.68
C VAL A 40 -5.22 -12.87 -1.48
N ASP A 41 -4.36 -13.46 -2.30
CA ASP A 41 -3.63 -12.72 -3.34
C ASP A 41 -4.63 -12.38 -4.44
N VAL A 42 -4.89 -11.10 -4.66
CA VAL A 42 -5.98 -10.72 -5.56
C VAL A 42 -5.49 -9.63 -6.51
N LEU A 43 -5.65 -9.98 -7.79
CA LEU A 43 -5.60 -9.17 -9.01
C LEU A 43 -4.31 -8.38 -9.28
N ASP A 44 -3.80 -8.53 -10.52
CA ASP A 44 -2.74 -7.67 -11.07
C ASP A 44 -3.20 -6.20 -11.25
N HIS A 45 -4.47 -5.91 -10.98
CA HIS A 45 -5.09 -4.59 -11.11
C HIS A 45 -6.10 -4.32 -9.98
N ASN A 46 -6.35 -3.05 -9.68
CA ASN A 46 -7.42 -2.68 -8.76
C ASN A 46 -8.80 -2.95 -9.38
N PRO A 47 -9.83 -3.27 -8.56
CA PRO A 47 -11.22 -3.25 -9.02
C PRO A 47 -11.60 -1.88 -9.60
N GLU A 48 -12.51 -1.89 -10.59
CA GLU A 48 -12.94 -0.65 -11.26
C GLU A 48 -13.51 0.37 -10.26
N GLY A 49 -13.00 1.61 -10.33
CA GLY A 49 -13.40 2.71 -9.45
C GLY A 49 -12.79 2.68 -8.04
N GLU A 50 -12.09 1.61 -7.67
CA GLU A 50 -11.41 1.48 -6.37
C GLU A 50 -9.91 1.82 -6.50
N ASP A 51 -9.50 2.92 -5.90
CA ASP A 51 -8.11 3.37 -5.84
C ASP A 51 -7.90 4.24 -4.60
N ASN A 52 -6.64 4.47 -4.23
CA ASN A 52 -6.23 5.34 -3.13
C ASN A 52 -5.59 6.65 -3.63
N ASP A 53 -5.77 7.03 -4.89
CA ASP A 53 -5.09 8.21 -5.44
C ASP A 53 -5.63 9.50 -4.81
N PHE A 54 -6.92 9.52 -4.46
CA PHE A 54 -7.50 10.60 -3.66
C PHE A 54 -6.81 10.80 -2.30
N ILE A 55 -6.22 9.76 -1.70
CA ILE A 55 -5.46 9.88 -0.45
C ILE A 55 -4.11 10.54 -0.71
N ARG A 56 -3.44 10.17 -1.82
CA ARG A 56 -2.17 10.78 -2.26
C ARG A 56 -2.35 12.26 -2.53
N ASP A 57 -3.39 12.62 -3.28
CA ASP A 57 -3.70 14.01 -3.60
C ASP A 57 -3.86 14.89 -2.36
N ILE A 58 -4.52 14.36 -1.32
CA ILE A 58 -4.68 15.07 -0.05
C ILE A 58 -3.35 15.11 0.71
N TRP A 59 -2.70 13.96 0.91
CA TRP A 59 -1.58 13.78 1.84
C TRP A 59 -0.25 14.35 1.34
N THR A 60 0.10 14.11 0.07
CA THR A 60 1.44 14.39 -0.50
C THR A 60 1.46 15.60 -1.44
N SER A 61 0.53 16.54 -1.28
CA SER A 61 0.42 17.71 -2.16
C SER A 61 1.79 18.43 -2.28
N PRO A 62 2.39 18.50 -3.49
CA PRO A 62 3.80 18.85 -3.69
C PRO A 62 4.20 20.23 -3.18
N ASP A 63 3.24 21.15 -3.13
CA ASP A 63 3.47 22.57 -2.83
C ASP A 63 3.47 22.87 -1.32
N GLU A 64 3.16 21.89 -0.46
CA GLU A 64 2.89 22.12 0.98
C GLU A 64 3.75 21.29 1.95
N ASP A 65 4.70 20.49 1.47
CA ASP A 65 5.35 19.50 2.31
C ASP A 65 6.70 19.95 2.90
N GLU A 66 6.67 21.07 3.63
CA GLU A 66 7.76 21.47 4.54
C GLU A 66 8.09 20.38 5.59
N ASN A 67 7.13 19.48 5.84
CA ASN A 67 7.21 18.42 6.85
C ASN A 67 7.79 17.10 6.31
N GLY A 68 8.08 17.00 5.01
CA GLY A 68 8.66 15.81 4.40
C GLY A 68 7.83 14.53 4.58
N ARG A 69 6.50 14.67 4.62
CA ARG A 69 5.52 13.59 4.74
C ARG A 69 5.72 12.55 3.64
N ARG A 70 5.49 11.29 4.01
CA ARG A 70 5.59 10.14 3.09
C ARG A 70 4.30 9.35 3.11
N LEU A 71 3.97 8.73 1.98
CA LEU A 71 2.89 7.76 1.91
C LEU A 71 3.51 6.37 1.78
N ILE A 72 3.05 5.45 2.62
CA ILE A 72 3.41 4.04 2.53
C ILE A 72 2.23 3.31 1.89
N SER A 73 2.43 2.58 0.80
CA SER A 73 1.41 1.70 0.23
C SER A 73 1.80 0.23 0.40
N ALA A 74 0.81 -0.60 0.74
CA ALA A 74 0.94 -2.04 0.86
C ALA A 74 -0.13 -2.73 0.03
N GLY A 75 0.12 -3.99 -0.32
CA GLY A 75 -0.91 -4.88 -0.87
C GLY A 75 -0.61 -5.37 -2.27
N GLY A 76 -0.31 -6.66 -2.40
CA GLY A 76 -0.17 -7.34 -3.69
C GLY A 76 1.02 -6.90 -4.55
N TYR A 77 1.99 -6.16 -3.99
CA TYR A 77 3.13 -5.70 -4.76
C TYR A 77 4.01 -6.84 -5.26
N THR A 78 4.24 -6.86 -6.57
CA THR A 78 5.38 -7.51 -7.22
C THR A 78 6.55 -6.53 -7.27
N ARG A 79 7.72 -7.01 -7.68
CA ARG A 79 8.88 -6.13 -7.90
C ARG A 79 8.53 -5.06 -8.95
N GLU A 80 7.97 -5.46 -10.08
CA GLU A 80 7.67 -4.59 -11.22
C GLU A 80 6.66 -3.52 -10.81
N LEU A 81 5.57 -3.94 -10.17
CA LEU A 81 4.55 -3.02 -9.68
C LEU A 81 5.09 -2.08 -8.60
N SER A 82 5.99 -2.56 -7.72
CA SER A 82 6.60 -1.71 -6.69
C SER A 82 7.48 -0.61 -7.29
N MET A 83 8.27 -0.93 -8.31
CA MET A 83 9.11 0.06 -9.01
C MET A 83 8.23 1.07 -9.75
N GLU A 84 7.22 0.60 -10.48
CA GLU A 84 6.28 1.46 -11.18
C GLU A 84 5.55 2.43 -10.22
N ASN A 85 5.04 1.93 -9.10
CA ASN A 85 4.35 2.78 -8.13
C ASN A 85 5.30 3.76 -7.45
N ALA A 86 6.51 3.34 -7.08
CA ALA A 86 7.50 4.22 -6.47
C ALA A 86 7.90 5.35 -7.43
N GLU A 87 8.14 5.03 -8.71
CA GLU A 87 8.51 6.02 -9.74
C GLU A 87 7.36 6.97 -10.08
N LYS A 88 6.13 6.44 -10.26
CA LYS A 88 4.99 7.25 -10.70
C LYS A 88 4.33 8.05 -9.57
N LYS A 89 4.26 7.48 -8.36
CA LYS A 89 3.49 8.04 -7.24
C LYS A 89 4.36 8.59 -6.11
N GLY A 90 5.65 8.23 -6.06
CA GLY A 90 6.55 8.62 -4.97
C GLY A 90 6.31 7.88 -3.66
N ASP A 91 5.55 6.77 -3.70
CA ASP A 91 5.21 5.98 -2.52
C ASP A 91 6.42 5.20 -1.97
N ILE A 92 6.44 5.00 -0.66
CA ILE A 92 7.24 3.95 -0.02
C ILE A 92 6.44 2.64 -0.08
N ILE A 93 7.05 1.57 -0.59
CA ILE A 93 6.36 0.30 -0.79
C ILE A 93 6.59 -0.66 0.37
N ALA A 94 5.51 -1.12 1.01
CA ALA A 94 5.53 -2.07 2.10
C ALA A 94 5.19 -3.49 1.64
N PHE A 95 6.02 -4.45 2.06
CA PHE A 95 5.85 -5.88 1.79
C PHE A 95 5.60 -6.65 3.09
N GLY A 96 4.47 -7.34 3.19
CA GLY A 96 4.15 -8.21 4.33
C GLY A 96 4.57 -9.67 4.07
N ARG A 97 3.73 -10.40 3.34
CA ARG A 97 3.85 -11.85 3.11
C ARG A 97 5.18 -12.29 2.51
N LEU A 98 5.68 -11.55 1.53
CA LEU A 98 6.99 -11.83 0.93
C LEU A 98 8.11 -11.68 1.96
N PHE A 99 8.06 -10.61 2.77
CA PHE A 99 9.09 -10.32 3.78
C PHE A 99 9.12 -11.38 4.89
N LEU A 100 7.95 -11.86 5.33
CA LEU A 100 7.85 -12.95 6.30
C LEU A 100 8.58 -14.21 5.83
N SER A 101 8.48 -14.54 4.54
CA SER A 101 9.11 -15.73 3.96
C SER A 101 10.56 -15.54 3.51
N LYS A 102 11.01 -14.28 3.35
CA LYS A 102 12.30 -13.89 2.77
C LYS A 102 12.83 -12.65 3.51
N PRO A 103 13.59 -12.83 4.61
CA PRO A 103 14.16 -11.69 5.33
C PRO A 103 15.16 -10.89 4.48
N ASP A 104 15.73 -11.52 3.44
CA ASP A 104 16.62 -10.92 2.45
C ASP A 104 15.87 -10.26 1.25
N LEU A 105 14.55 -10.05 1.38
CA LEU A 105 13.71 -9.51 0.31
C LEU A 105 14.26 -8.23 -0.34
N PRO A 106 14.76 -7.21 0.40
CA PRO A 106 15.29 -5.99 -0.23
C PRO A 106 16.42 -6.27 -1.22
N SER A 107 17.39 -7.12 -0.84
CA SER A 107 18.50 -7.50 -1.70
C SER A 107 18.03 -8.32 -2.90
N ARG A 108 17.03 -9.20 -2.72
CA ARG A 108 16.42 -9.95 -3.82
C ARG A 108 15.74 -9.03 -4.85
N LEU A 109 14.97 -8.05 -4.38
CA LEU A 109 14.31 -7.07 -5.25
C LEU A 109 15.35 -6.25 -6.04
N GLN A 110 16.44 -5.84 -5.38
CA GLN A 110 17.54 -5.11 -6.02
C GLN A 110 18.23 -5.96 -7.11
N GLN A 111 18.53 -7.22 -6.81
CA GLN A 111 19.27 -8.13 -7.68
C GLN A 111 18.38 -8.88 -8.69
N ARG A 112 17.07 -8.58 -8.74
CA ARG A 112 16.08 -9.26 -9.59
C ARG A 112 16.02 -10.78 -9.35
N ILE A 113 16.26 -11.20 -8.11
CA ILE A 113 16.17 -12.62 -7.73
C ILE A 113 14.70 -12.97 -7.53
N PRO A 114 14.18 -14.02 -8.20
CA PRO A 114 12.80 -14.47 -8.01
C PRO A 114 12.51 -14.79 -6.54
N CYS A 115 11.36 -14.34 -6.06
CA CYS A 115 10.85 -14.71 -4.74
C CYS A 115 9.95 -15.94 -4.88
N ILE A 116 10.35 -17.05 -4.29
CA ILE A 116 9.51 -18.24 -4.19
C ILE A 116 8.24 -17.90 -3.41
N ALA A 117 7.12 -18.49 -3.81
CA ALA A 117 5.86 -18.36 -3.09
C ALA A 117 6.03 -18.64 -1.59
N TYR A 118 5.33 -17.86 -0.78
CA TYR A 118 5.30 -18.03 0.66
C TYR A 118 4.32 -19.16 1.04
N ASP A 119 4.62 -19.86 2.14
CA ASP A 119 3.70 -20.84 2.70
C ASP A 119 2.85 -20.20 3.80
N ARG A 120 1.53 -20.18 3.56
CA ARG A 120 0.54 -19.60 4.47
C ARG A 120 0.39 -20.38 5.77
N SER A 121 0.74 -21.67 5.79
CA SER A 121 0.70 -22.49 7.00
C SER A 121 1.62 -21.93 8.10
N ASN A 122 2.67 -21.20 7.70
CA ASN A 122 3.65 -20.59 8.61
C ASN A 122 3.26 -19.18 9.09
N PHE A 123 2.10 -18.65 8.71
CA PHE A 123 1.71 -17.26 9.06
C PHE A 123 1.21 -17.12 10.48
N THR A 124 0.61 -18.18 11.01
CA THR A 124 0.10 -18.22 12.37
C THR A 124 0.84 -19.32 13.11
N TRP A 125 1.44 -18.99 14.25
CA TRP A 125 1.90 -19.98 15.21
C TRP A 125 0.68 -20.61 15.89
N PHE A 126 0.00 -21.51 15.19
CA PHE A 126 -0.81 -22.54 15.82
C PHE A 126 -0.03 -23.83 15.62
N GLY A 127 0.96 -24.05 16.49
CA GLY A 127 1.56 -25.37 16.65
C GLY A 127 0.52 -26.38 17.16
N PRO A 128 0.81 -27.69 17.07
CA PRO A 128 -0.05 -28.73 17.64
C PRO A 128 -0.28 -28.58 19.14
#